data_AF-A0A022QWD6-F1
#
_entry.id   AF-A0A022QWD6-F1
#
_cell.length_a   1.000
_cell.length_b   1.000
_cell.length_c   1.000
_cell.angle_alpha   90.00
_cell.angle_beta   90.00
_cell.angle_gamma   90.00
#
_symmetry.space_group_name_H-M   'P 1'
#
loop_
_entity.id
_entity.type
_entity.pdbx_description
1 polymer ?
#
loop_
_entity_poly.entity_id
_entity_poly.type
_entity_poly.pdbx_seq_one_letter_code
_entity_poly.pdbx_strand_id
1 'polypeptide(L)'
;MDRWNGVLKIQLHPNSSTFYRVAASLGLSSPKNLAVPFGNAILFTGDRVEGTGNPVIERLSDPQTIAEILVSKFGGSVNAFVVEASEFNGSFAVYKDFIPTVNEYGEPKSYDATGFPASTSLVLLLSRFLAEAKNIILGKQKEAYLYEASPSSFSCKPKTALLGFSKGGTVLNQLITEFAFSEIQSTQIPSQLIKKEDDSFIPTSKEGLFESISEIHYVD
;
A
#
# COMPACT_ATOMS: atom_id res chain seq x y z
N MET A 1 0.11 -17.85 -12.79
CA MET A 1 -1.11 -17.09 -12.46
C MET A 1 -1.04 -15.82 -13.28
N ASP A 2 -2.06 -15.54 -14.08
CA ASP A 2 -2.12 -14.30 -14.84
C ASP A 2 -2.17 -13.11 -13.89
N ARG A 3 -1.62 -11.96 -14.33
CA ARG A 3 -1.51 -10.77 -13.48
C ARG A 3 -1.86 -9.52 -14.25
N TRP A 4 -2.50 -8.59 -13.56
CA TRP A 4 -2.59 -7.22 -14.02
C TRP A 4 -1.40 -6.44 -13.45
N ASN A 5 -0.67 -5.76 -14.34
CA ASN A 5 0.41 -4.86 -13.97
C ASN A 5 0.05 -3.46 -14.47
N GLY A 6 0.22 -2.46 -13.62
CA GLY A 6 -0.07 -1.08 -14.02
C GLY A 6 0.32 -0.06 -12.98
N VAL A 7 0.39 1.20 -13.43
CA VAL A 7 0.69 2.36 -12.60
C VAL A 7 -0.50 3.30 -12.63
N LEU A 8 -1.06 3.62 -11.47
CA LEU A 8 -2.19 4.54 -11.34
C LEU A 8 -1.79 5.78 -10.54
N LYS A 9 -2.39 6.92 -10.90
CA LYS A 9 -2.30 8.16 -10.15
C LYS A 9 -3.52 8.28 -9.25
N ILE A 10 -3.32 8.23 -7.95
CA ILE A 10 -4.39 8.21 -6.96
C ILE A 10 -4.36 9.50 -6.15
N GLN A 11 -5.48 10.20 -6.14
CA GLN A 11 -5.69 11.37 -5.30
C GLN A 11 -6.24 10.90 -3.94
N LEU A 12 -5.61 11.27 -2.84
CA LEU A 12 -6.09 10.91 -1.49
C LEU A 12 -7.25 11.79 -1.03
N HIS A 13 -7.15 13.09 -1.25
CA HIS A 13 -8.15 14.06 -0.82
C HIS A 13 -8.81 14.71 -2.05
N PRO A 14 -10.16 14.74 -2.16
CA PRO A 14 -10.85 15.23 -3.36
C PRO A 14 -10.48 16.65 -3.80
N ASN A 15 -10.04 17.48 -2.85
CA ASN A 15 -9.69 18.88 -3.09
C ASN A 15 -8.18 19.13 -3.20
N SER A 16 -7.35 18.08 -3.14
CA SER A 16 -5.89 18.22 -3.27
C SER A 16 -5.45 18.16 -4.72
N SER A 17 -4.49 18.97 -5.13
CA SER A 17 -3.81 18.80 -6.43
C SER A 17 -2.74 17.71 -6.41
N THR A 18 -2.48 17.09 -5.25
CA THR A 18 -1.45 16.06 -5.07
C THR A 18 -1.97 14.67 -5.45
N PHE A 19 -1.09 13.90 -6.10
CA PHE A 19 -1.39 12.53 -6.52
C PHE A 19 -0.24 11.62 -6.10
N TYR A 20 -0.59 10.44 -5.60
CA TYR A 20 0.34 9.35 -5.41
C TYR A 20 0.41 8.54 -6.69
N ARG A 21 1.61 8.23 -7.15
CA ARG A 21 1.81 7.19 -8.15
C ARG A 21 1.95 5.86 -7.41
N VAL A 22 1.11 4.90 -7.77
CA VAL A 22 1.14 3.55 -7.22
C VAL A 22 1.27 2.60 -8.38
N ALA A 23 2.39 1.88 -8.44
CA ALA A 23 2.52 0.73 -9.31
C ALA A 23 2.04 -0.51 -8.57
N ALA A 24 1.35 -1.40 -9.25
CA ALA A 24 0.98 -2.68 -8.66
C ALA A 24 1.06 -3.83 -9.64
N SER A 25 1.25 -5.01 -9.06
CA SER A 25 1.10 -6.29 -9.73
C SER A 25 0.07 -7.09 -8.96
N LEU A 26 -1.09 -7.33 -9.55
CA LEU A 26 -2.24 -7.99 -8.93
C LEU A 26 -2.51 -9.34 -9.58
N GLY A 27 -2.68 -10.39 -8.76
CA GLY A 27 -3.07 -11.71 -9.25
C GLY A 27 -4.48 -11.72 -9.83
N LEU A 28 -4.67 -12.46 -10.92
CA LEU A 28 -5.97 -12.66 -11.58
C LEU A 28 -6.42 -14.12 -11.43
N SER A 29 -7.70 -14.29 -11.07
CA SER A 29 -8.37 -15.60 -11.07
C SER A 29 -9.00 -15.90 -12.44
N SER A 30 -9.36 -14.85 -13.17
CA SER A 30 -9.75 -14.87 -14.58
C SER A 30 -9.35 -13.54 -15.23
N PRO A 31 -9.38 -13.40 -16.57
CA PRO A 31 -8.97 -12.16 -17.24
C PRO A 31 -9.69 -10.89 -16.78
N LYS A 32 -10.85 -11.03 -16.11
CA LYS A 32 -11.65 -9.91 -15.60
C LYS A 32 -11.83 -9.92 -14.08
N ASN A 33 -11.26 -10.90 -13.37
CA ASN A 33 -11.45 -11.03 -11.92
C ASN A 33 -10.11 -11.12 -11.20
N LEU A 34 -9.98 -10.32 -10.14
CA LEU A 34 -8.86 -10.41 -9.22
C LEU A 34 -8.89 -11.75 -8.46
N ALA A 35 -7.70 -12.28 -8.14
CA ALA A 35 -7.54 -13.41 -7.23
C ALA A 35 -7.28 -12.91 -5.81
N VAL A 36 -7.90 -13.55 -4.82
CA VAL A 36 -7.59 -13.30 -3.41
C VAL A 36 -6.13 -13.69 -3.18
N PRO A 37 -5.26 -12.76 -2.75
CA PRO A 37 -3.85 -13.07 -2.57
C PRO A 37 -3.61 -13.83 -1.26
N PHE A 38 -2.51 -14.55 -1.18
CA PHE A 38 -2.01 -15.07 0.10
C PHE A 38 -1.47 -13.95 1.00
N GLY A 39 -0.96 -12.88 0.39
CA GLY A 39 -0.45 -11.72 1.09
C GLY A 39 -0.22 -10.52 0.18
N ASN A 40 0.15 -9.41 0.80
CA ASN A 40 0.46 -8.14 0.14
C ASN A 40 1.89 -7.73 0.48
N ALA A 41 2.66 -7.29 -0.51
CA ALA A 41 3.93 -6.62 -0.31
C ALA A 41 3.77 -5.15 -0.69
N ILE A 42 3.97 -4.23 0.25
CA ILE A 42 3.82 -2.79 0.04
C ILE A 42 5.17 -2.14 0.26
N LEU A 43 5.74 -1.57 -0.80
CA LEU A 43 6.99 -0.82 -0.74
C LEU A 43 6.71 0.67 -0.86
N PHE A 44 7.21 1.45 0.10
CA PHE A 44 7.38 2.89 -0.06
C PHE A 44 8.77 3.17 -0.62
N THR A 45 8.82 3.92 -1.72
CA THR A 45 10.07 4.30 -2.38
C THR A 45 10.71 5.51 -1.71
N GLY A 46 11.97 5.76 -2.04
CA GLY A 46 12.76 6.84 -1.47
C GLY A 46 12.98 7.98 -2.46
N ASP A 47 14.11 8.65 -2.26
CA ASP A 47 14.56 9.73 -3.13
C ASP A 47 14.75 9.26 -4.58
N ARG A 48 14.52 10.15 -5.54
CA ARG A 48 14.72 9.86 -6.96
C ARG A 48 16.20 9.83 -7.30
N VAL A 49 16.60 8.75 -7.96
CA VAL A 49 17.97 8.50 -8.42
C VAL A 49 18.03 8.14 -9.90
N GLU A 50 16.94 8.32 -10.65
CA GLU A 50 16.89 8.10 -12.10
C GLU A 50 17.77 9.10 -12.87
N GLY A 51 18.15 8.76 -14.10
CA GLY A 51 18.97 9.63 -14.96
C GLY A 51 20.48 9.55 -14.71
N THR A 52 20.94 8.47 -14.08
CA THR A 52 22.38 8.19 -13.88
C THR A 52 23.02 7.55 -15.11
N GLY A 53 22.22 6.94 -16.00
CA GLY A 53 22.69 6.14 -17.13
C GLY A 53 23.17 4.74 -16.75
N ASN A 54 23.15 4.38 -15.46
CA ASN A 54 23.42 3.02 -15.02
C ASN A 54 22.15 2.15 -15.22
N PRO A 55 22.21 1.09 -16.05
CA PRO A 55 21.03 0.31 -16.41
C PRO A 55 20.34 -0.37 -15.21
N VAL A 56 21.09 -0.67 -14.15
CA VAL A 56 20.53 -1.25 -12.93
C VAL A 56 19.76 -0.19 -12.14
N ILE A 57 20.29 1.03 -12.05
CA ILE A 57 19.63 2.13 -11.34
C ILE A 57 18.36 2.55 -12.07
N GLU A 58 18.40 2.72 -13.40
CA GLU A 58 17.20 3.07 -14.18
C GLU A 58 16.11 2.00 -14.03
N ARG A 59 16.50 0.72 -14.08
CA ARG A 59 15.59 -0.40 -13.88
C ARG A 59 14.96 -0.40 -12.47
N LEU A 60 15.75 -0.12 -11.43
CA LEU A 60 15.29 -0.08 -10.04
C LEU A 60 14.63 1.26 -9.67
N SER A 61 14.62 2.24 -10.58
CA SER A 61 13.86 3.49 -10.44
C SER A 61 12.45 3.38 -11.03
N ASP A 62 12.19 2.40 -11.91
CA ASP A 62 10.86 2.16 -12.46
C ASP A 62 9.96 1.41 -11.45
N PRO A 63 8.90 2.03 -10.92
CA PRO A 63 8.06 1.42 -9.90
C PRO A 63 7.32 0.18 -10.39
N GLN A 64 7.02 0.07 -11.69
CA GLN A 64 6.41 -1.14 -12.24
C GLN A 64 7.39 -2.32 -12.20
N THR A 65 8.62 -2.10 -12.64
CA THR A 65 9.68 -3.11 -12.54
C THR A 65 9.91 -3.55 -11.09
N ILE A 66 9.87 -2.61 -10.13
CA ILE A 66 9.99 -2.97 -8.71
C ILE A 66 8.83 -3.86 -8.24
N ALA A 67 7.58 -3.56 -8.65
CA ALA A 67 6.43 -4.39 -8.30
C ALA A 67 6.58 -5.83 -8.81
N GLU A 68 7.09 -6.00 -10.03
CA GLU A 68 7.39 -7.32 -10.60
C GLU A 68 8.50 -8.05 -9.83
N ILE A 69 9.55 -7.32 -9.41
CA ILE A 69 10.62 -7.86 -8.55
C ILE A 69 10.04 -8.33 -7.21
N LEU A 70 9.18 -7.55 -6.57
CA LEU A 70 8.54 -7.94 -5.31
C LEU A 70 7.74 -9.25 -5.47
N VAL A 71 6.93 -9.38 -6.51
CA VAL A 71 6.22 -10.65 -6.79
C VAL A 71 7.19 -11.80 -7.00
N SER A 72 8.30 -11.59 -7.71
CA SER A 72 9.31 -12.63 -7.92
C SER A 72 10.00 -13.09 -6.61
N LYS A 73 10.12 -12.19 -5.63
CA LYS A 73 10.77 -12.46 -4.33
C LYS A 73 9.82 -13.05 -3.29
N PHE A 74 8.61 -12.51 -3.18
CA PHE A 74 7.60 -12.92 -2.20
C PHE A 74 6.71 -14.07 -2.69
N GLY A 75 6.72 -14.34 -4.00
CA GLY A 75 5.99 -15.44 -4.62
C GLY A 75 4.75 -14.99 -5.42
N GLY A 76 4.37 -15.81 -6.40
CA GLY A 76 3.30 -15.49 -7.35
C GLY A 76 1.89 -15.36 -6.77
N SER A 77 1.66 -15.75 -5.51
CA SER A 77 0.39 -15.61 -4.79
C SER A 77 0.28 -14.31 -4.00
N VAL A 78 1.32 -13.45 -4.01
CA VAL A 78 1.33 -12.16 -3.33
C VAL A 78 0.96 -11.05 -4.32
N ASN A 79 0.20 -10.06 -3.87
CA ASN A 79 0.02 -8.80 -4.60
C ASN A 79 1.12 -7.81 -4.18
N ALA A 80 1.67 -7.07 -5.14
CA ALA A 80 2.70 -6.08 -4.87
C ALA A 80 2.17 -4.68 -5.14
N PHE A 81 2.50 -3.74 -4.26
CA PHE A 81 2.22 -2.31 -4.38
C PHE A 81 3.51 -1.54 -4.14
N VAL A 82 3.83 -0.61 -5.04
CA VAL A 82 4.97 0.29 -4.94
C VAL A 82 4.43 1.71 -4.92
N VAL A 83 4.60 2.39 -3.80
CA VAL A 83 4.07 3.71 -3.51
C VAL A 83 5.18 4.74 -3.59
N GLU A 84 5.06 5.66 -4.56
CA GLU A 84 5.91 6.83 -4.65
C GLU A 84 5.41 7.98 -3.78
N ALA A 85 6.31 8.85 -3.35
CA ALA A 85 5.93 10.10 -2.71
C ALA A 85 5.04 10.94 -3.63
N SER A 86 4.08 11.65 -3.04
CA SER A 86 3.19 12.55 -3.78
C SER A 86 3.89 13.82 -4.25
N GLU A 87 4.97 14.20 -3.57
CA GLU A 87 5.77 15.38 -3.85
C GLU A 87 7.26 15.06 -3.78
N PHE A 88 8.03 15.79 -4.58
CA PHE A 88 9.49 15.76 -4.57
C PHE A 88 10.03 17.18 -4.55
N ASN A 89 10.99 17.45 -3.67
CA ASN A 89 11.76 18.68 -3.69
C ASN A 89 13.16 18.36 -4.22
N GLY A 90 13.40 18.66 -5.50
CA GLY A 90 14.55 18.08 -6.21
C GLY A 90 14.43 16.55 -6.26
N SER A 91 15.46 15.85 -5.79
CA SER A 91 15.44 14.38 -5.66
C SER A 91 14.74 13.89 -4.39
N PHE A 92 14.49 14.77 -3.42
CA PHE A 92 14.04 14.35 -2.09
C PHE A 92 12.55 14.03 -2.07
N ALA A 93 12.21 12.82 -1.63
CA ALA A 93 10.84 12.34 -1.50
C ALA A 93 10.15 12.92 -0.25
N VAL A 94 8.89 13.34 -0.42
CA VAL A 94 8.10 14.02 0.62
C VAL A 94 6.72 13.37 0.79
N TYR A 95 6.47 12.78 1.96
CA TYR A 95 5.26 12.00 2.29
C TYR A 95 4.31 12.75 3.25
N LYS A 96 3.82 13.93 2.87
CA LYS A 96 3.04 14.83 3.77
C LYS A 96 1.74 14.22 4.32
N ASP A 97 1.02 13.43 3.54
CA ASP A 97 -0.25 12.82 4.01
C ASP A 97 0.00 11.67 4.99
N PHE A 98 1.19 11.08 4.96
CA PHE A 98 1.59 10.02 5.89
C PHE A 98 2.27 10.61 7.12
N ILE A 99 3.05 11.68 6.94
CA ILE A 99 3.88 12.30 7.98
C ILE A 99 3.53 13.80 8.01
N PRO A 100 2.66 14.24 8.94
CA PRO A 100 2.12 15.60 8.92
C PRO A 100 3.18 16.71 9.10
N THR A 101 4.30 16.40 9.76
CA THR A 101 5.34 17.39 10.09
C THR A 101 6.70 17.02 9.50
N VAL A 102 6.93 17.48 8.28
CA VAL A 102 8.20 17.31 7.55
C VAL A 102 8.83 18.65 7.18
N ASN A 103 10.15 18.69 7.04
CA ASN A 103 10.86 19.84 6.47
C ASN A 103 10.80 19.84 4.93
N GLU A 104 11.47 20.79 4.29
CA GLU A 104 11.51 20.92 2.82
C GLU A 104 12.16 19.72 2.11
N TYR A 105 13.01 18.97 2.81
CA TYR A 105 13.61 17.76 2.30
C TYR A 105 12.75 16.54 2.58
N GLY A 106 11.61 16.66 3.26
CA GLY A 106 10.74 15.53 3.64
C GLY A 106 11.20 14.80 4.91
N GLU A 107 12.13 15.36 5.68
CA GLU A 107 12.58 14.77 6.94
C GLU A 107 11.55 15.04 8.05
N PRO A 108 11.09 14.02 8.79
CA PRO A 108 10.18 14.20 9.91
C PRO A 108 10.85 14.98 11.05
N LYS A 109 10.12 15.91 11.67
CA LYS A 109 10.57 16.52 12.94
C LYS A 109 10.40 15.56 14.12
N SER A 110 9.33 14.80 14.09
CA SER A 110 8.97 13.75 15.04
C SER A 110 7.92 12.83 14.41
N TYR A 111 7.78 11.62 14.95
CA TYR A 111 6.65 10.75 14.63
C TYR A 111 5.55 10.95 15.67
N ASP A 112 4.31 11.10 15.22
CA ASP A 112 3.15 11.38 16.08
C ASP A 112 1.97 10.51 15.66
N ALA A 113 1.51 9.65 16.56
CA ALA A 113 0.39 8.75 16.31
C ALA A 113 -0.98 9.45 16.36
N THR A 114 -1.04 10.72 16.77
CA THR A 114 -2.29 11.48 16.89
C THR A 114 -3.02 11.52 15.55
N GLY A 115 -4.23 10.96 15.53
CA GLY A 115 -5.06 10.90 14.32
C GLY A 115 -4.68 9.83 13.31
N PHE A 116 -3.68 8.98 13.60
CA PHE A 116 -3.29 7.84 12.75
C PHE A 116 -3.03 8.20 11.27
N PRO A 117 -2.17 9.20 10.99
CA PRO A 117 -2.02 9.73 9.64
C PRO A 117 -1.55 8.70 8.60
N ALA A 118 -0.52 7.90 8.89
CA ALA A 118 0.04 6.96 7.93
C ALA A 118 -0.87 5.76 7.67
N SER A 119 -1.44 5.15 8.71
CA SER A 119 -2.34 4.00 8.54
C SER A 119 -3.64 4.39 7.84
N THR A 120 -4.22 5.53 8.20
CA THR A 120 -5.43 6.06 7.54
C THR A 120 -5.15 6.40 6.08
N SER A 121 -4.03 7.08 5.79
CA SER A 121 -3.63 7.41 4.42
C SER A 121 -3.34 6.16 3.60
N LEU A 122 -2.71 5.13 4.17
CA LEU A 122 -2.43 3.87 3.45
C LEU A 122 -3.73 3.13 3.09
N VAL A 123 -4.63 2.94 4.04
CA VAL A 123 -5.92 2.27 3.80
C VAL A 123 -6.74 3.04 2.76
N LEU A 124 -6.76 4.37 2.84
CA LEU A 124 -7.42 5.21 1.86
C LEU A 124 -6.76 5.12 0.47
N LEU A 125 -5.43 5.07 0.41
CA LEU A 125 -4.68 4.94 -0.84
C LEU A 125 -5.01 3.62 -1.53
N LEU A 126 -4.89 2.51 -0.80
CA LEU A 126 -5.11 1.17 -1.34
C LEU A 126 -6.56 0.96 -1.76
N SER A 127 -7.53 1.43 -0.97
CA SER A 127 -8.96 1.32 -1.31
C SER A 127 -9.30 2.07 -2.59
N ARG A 128 -8.81 3.31 -2.76
CA ARG A 128 -8.99 4.09 -3.99
C ARG A 128 -8.26 3.47 -5.17
N PHE A 129 -7.03 3.01 -4.97
CA PHE A 129 -6.27 2.29 -5.99
C PHE A 129 -7.03 1.06 -6.49
N LEU A 130 -7.53 0.23 -5.57
CA LEU A 130 -8.24 -1.00 -5.92
C LEU A 130 -9.56 -0.71 -6.65
N ALA A 131 -10.28 0.34 -6.26
CA ALA A 131 -11.49 0.77 -6.97
C ALA A 131 -11.18 1.14 -8.43
N GLU A 132 -10.13 1.93 -8.66
CA GLU A 132 -9.71 2.34 -10.01
C GLU A 132 -9.17 1.16 -10.82
N ALA A 133 -8.34 0.31 -10.22
CA ALA A 133 -7.82 -0.89 -10.86
C ALA A 133 -8.94 -1.86 -11.28
N LYS A 134 -9.95 -2.07 -10.42
CA LYS A 134 -11.13 -2.88 -10.75
C LYS A 134 -11.89 -2.31 -11.95
N ASN A 135 -12.08 -0.99 -12.01
CA ASN A 135 -12.75 -0.33 -13.14
C ASN A 135 -11.99 -0.56 -14.47
N ILE A 136 -10.66 -0.58 -14.42
CA ILE A 136 -9.80 -0.82 -15.58
C ILE A 136 -9.85 -2.30 -16.00
N ILE A 137 -9.72 -3.23 -15.04
CA ILE A 137 -9.68 -4.68 -15.29
C ILE A 137 -11.03 -5.21 -15.78
N LEU A 138 -12.14 -4.75 -15.20
CA LEU A 138 -13.50 -5.17 -15.58
C LEU A 138 -13.97 -4.50 -16.88
N GLY A 139 -13.33 -3.39 -17.28
CA GLY A 139 -13.81 -2.47 -18.31
C GLY A 139 -14.95 -1.58 -17.80
N LYS A 140 -15.19 -0.44 -18.46
CA LYS A 140 -16.27 0.52 -18.13
C LYS A 140 -17.68 -0.03 -18.44
N GLN A 141 -18.08 -1.16 -17.85
CA GLN A 141 -19.47 -1.60 -17.86
C GLN A 141 -20.15 -1.04 -16.61
N LYS A 142 -21.02 -0.06 -16.84
CA LYS A 142 -21.97 0.46 -15.86
C LYS A 142 -23.13 -0.54 -15.77
N GLU A 143 -22.98 -1.62 -15.01
CA GLU A 143 -24.12 -2.36 -14.45
C GLU A 143 -23.68 -3.38 -13.40
N ALA A 144 -24.43 -3.37 -12.31
CA ALA A 144 -24.24 -4.20 -11.14
C ALA A 144 -24.54 -5.66 -11.45
N TYR A 145 -23.51 -6.51 -11.37
CA TYR A 145 -23.71 -7.93 -11.09
C TYR A 145 -22.83 -8.30 -9.90
N LEU A 146 -23.47 -8.33 -8.73
CA LEU A 146 -23.01 -9.06 -7.57
C LEU A 146 -22.89 -10.54 -7.97
N TYR A 147 -21.70 -10.96 -8.38
CA TYR A 147 -21.37 -12.38 -8.39
C TYR A 147 -20.76 -12.68 -7.02
N GLU A 148 -21.59 -13.20 -6.13
CA GLU A 148 -21.14 -13.83 -4.89
C GLU A 148 -20.23 -15.00 -5.27
N ALA A 149 -18.92 -14.80 -5.11
CA ALA A 149 -17.99 -15.91 -5.09
C ALA A 149 -18.33 -16.78 -3.86
N SER A 150 -18.59 -18.06 -4.09
CA SER A 150 -18.79 -19.02 -3.01
C SER A 150 -17.61 -18.97 -2.03
N PRO A 151 -17.85 -18.92 -0.71
CA PRO A 151 -16.78 -18.82 0.27
C PRO A 151 -15.99 -20.12 0.27
N SER A 152 -14.80 -20.10 -0.30
CA SER A 152 -13.80 -21.15 -0.04
C SER A 152 -13.45 -21.07 1.45
N SER A 153 -13.64 -22.17 2.16
CA SER A 153 -13.58 -22.34 3.62
C SER A 153 -12.18 -22.19 4.26
N PHE A 154 -11.30 -21.37 3.68
CA PHE A 154 -10.02 -21.01 4.25
C PHE A 154 -9.97 -19.50 4.52
N SER A 155 -10.44 -19.12 5.71
CA SER A 155 -10.24 -17.78 6.28
C SER A 155 -8.76 -17.59 6.62
N CYS A 156 -7.94 -17.27 5.63
CA CYS A 156 -6.60 -16.74 5.85
C CYS A 156 -6.63 -15.28 5.39
N LYS A 157 -6.76 -14.35 6.36
CA LYS A 157 -6.59 -12.92 6.07
C LYS A 157 -5.21 -12.74 5.39
N PRO A 158 -5.13 -12.07 4.24
CA PRO A 158 -3.86 -11.87 3.56
C PRO A 158 -2.85 -11.16 4.48
N LYS A 159 -1.67 -11.75 4.64
CA LYS A 159 -0.60 -11.13 5.43
C LYS A 159 0.05 -9.99 4.65
N THR A 160 0.44 -8.93 5.35
CA THR A 160 1.09 -7.76 4.75
C THR A 160 2.56 -7.71 5.16
N ALA A 161 3.44 -7.57 4.17
CA ALA A 161 4.84 -7.19 4.34
C ALA A 161 4.99 -5.72 3.96
N LEU A 162 5.52 -4.92 4.87
CA LEU A 162 5.80 -3.50 4.63
C LEU A 162 7.28 -3.31 4.37
N LEU A 163 7.61 -2.57 3.32
CA LEU A 163 8.97 -2.26 2.93
C LEU A 163 9.14 -0.76 2.76
N GLY A 164 10.30 -0.24 3.13
CA GLY A 164 10.65 1.16 3.00
C GLY A 164 12.08 1.29 2.55
N PHE A 165 12.30 1.92 1.40
CA PHE A 165 13.63 2.21 0.87
C PHE A 165 13.95 3.69 1.05
N SER A 166 15.13 4.02 1.58
CA SER A 166 15.54 5.41 1.85
C SER A 166 14.40 6.18 2.56
N LYS A 167 13.83 7.23 1.94
CA LYS A 167 12.74 8.02 2.52
C LYS A 167 11.39 7.31 2.65
N GLY A 168 11.18 6.19 1.96
CA GLY A 168 10.05 5.32 2.25
C GLY A 168 10.11 4.75 3.68
N GLY A 169 11.31 4.60 4.25
CA GLY A 169 11.50 4.16 5.63
C GLY A 169 10.89 5.11 6.67
N THR A 170 10.75 6.41 6.36
CA THR A 170 10.11 7.35 7.30
C THR A 170 8.62 7.09 7.43
N VAL A 171 7.96 6.58 6.37
CA VAL A 171 6.56 6.16 6.43
C VAL A 171 6.43 4.93 7.33
N LEU A 172 7.37 3.97 7.26
CA LEU A 172 7.38 2.82 8.15
C LEU A 172 7.52 3.21 9.62
N ASN A 173 8.42 4.15 9.92
CA ASN A 173 8.60 4.65 11.30
C ASN A 173 7.30 5.27 11.85
N GLN A 174 6.58 6.01 11.00
CA GLN A 174 5.29 6.58 11.38
C GLN A 174 4.22 5.49 11.58
N LEU A 175 4.15 4.49 10.71
CA LEU A 175 3.25 3.34 10.87
C LEU A 175 3.53 2.54 12.15
N ILE A 176 4.80 2.31 12.49
CA ILE A 176 5.20 1.63 13.72
C ILE A 176 4.81 2.47 14.95
N THR A 177 4.99 3.78 14.87
CA THR A 177 4.58 4.70 15.95
C THR A 177 3.07 4.61 16.21
N GLU A 178 2.28 4.60 15.14
CA GLU A 178 0.83 4.41 15.22
C GLU A 178 0.42 3.03 15.72
N PHE A 179 1.10 1.98 15.28
CA PHE A 179 0.89 0.61 15.73
C PHE A 179 1.11 0.48 17.24
N ALA A 180 2.25 0.98 17.74
CA ALA A 180 2.58 0.96 19.16
C ALA A 180 1.54 1.74 20.00
N PHE A 181 1.05 2.87 19.49
CA PHE A 181 0.00 3.64 20.16
C PHE A 181 -1.35 2.91 20.21
N SER A 182 -1.70 2.16 19.15
CA SER A 182 -2.93 1.36 19.11
C SER A 182 -2.93 0.23 20.16
N GLU A 183 -1.81 -0.46 20.33
CA GLU A 183 -1.63 -1.52 21.35
C GLU A 183 -1.77 -0.98 22.79
N ILE A 184 -1.31 0.25 23.04
CA ILE A 184 -1.46 0.91 24.35
C ILE A 184 -2.94 1.24 24.63
N GLN A 185 -3.73 1.58 23.61
CA GLN A 185 -5.16 1.85 23.78
C GLN A 185 -5.99 0.57 23.94
N SER A 186 -5.65 -0.50 23.21
CA SER A 186 -6.38 -1.78 23.29
C SER A 186 -6.27 -2.43 24.68
N THR A 187 -5.13 -2.27 25.36
CA THR A 187 -4.92 -2.75 26.73
C THR A 187 -5.73 -1.98 27.79
N GLN A 188 -6.31 -0.82 27.45
CA GLN A 188 -7.11 0.00 28.37
C GLN A 188 -8.63 -0.18 28.20
N ILE A 189 -9.10 -0.84 27.13
CA ILE A 189 -10.53 -0.98 26.82
C ILE A 189 -10.88 -2.47 26.62
N PRO A 190 -11.84 -3.05 27.38
CA PRO A 190 -12.31 -4.40 27.12
C PRO A 190 -12.92 -4.51 25.72
N SER A 191 -12.29 -5.29 24.86
CA SER A 191 -12.67 -5.49 23.46
C SER A 191 -14.02 -6.21 23.33
N GLN A 192 -15.08 -5.48 23.00
CA GLN A 192 -16.33 -6.06 22.48
C GLN A 192 -16.62 -5.47 21.09
N LEU A 193 -17.03 -6.37 20.18
CA LEU A 193 -17.42 -6.16 18.77
C LEU A 193 -16.29 -6.20 17.73
N ILE A 194 -15.68 -7.37 17.55
CA ILE A 194 -15.04 -7.71 16.28
C ILE A 194 -16.16 -8.06 15.30
N LYS A 195 -16.51 -7.10 14.42
CA LYS A 195 -17.30 -7.40 13.22
C LYS A 195 -16.45 -8.30 12.33
N LYS A 196 -17.05 -9.37 11.79
CA LYS A 196 -16.42 -10.17 10.72
C LYS A 196 -16.17 -9.24 9.53
N GLU A 197 -14.91 -8.88 9.29
CA GLU A 197 -14.49 -8.28 8.03
C GLU A 197 -14.51 -9.38 6.95
N ASP A 198 -15.08 -9.05 5.79
CA ASP A 198 -15.07 -9.89 4.60
C ASP A 198 -13.64 -10.24 4.18
N ASP A 199 -13.48 -11.35 3.45
CA ASP A 199 -12.23 -11.80 2.81
C ASP A 199 -11.73 -10.73 1.82
N SER A 200 -11.03 -9.74 2.35
CA SER A 200 -10.64 -8.53 1.64
C SER A 200 -9.24 -8.69 1.03
N PHE A 201 -9.11 -8.24 -0.22
CA PHE A 201 -7.87 -8.28 -1.00
C PHE A 201 -6.74 -7.43 -0.39
N ILE A 202 -7.14 -6.40 0.36
CA ILE A 202 -6.30 -5.41 1.03
C ILE A 202 -6.99 -5.02 2.34
N PRO A 203 -6.24 -4.49 3.32
CA PRO A 203 -6.84 -3.93 4.52
C PRO A 203 -7.79 -2.77 4.22
N THR A 204 -9.00 -2.83 4.80
CA THR A 204 -10.05 -1.78 4.65
C THR A 204 -10.20 -0.87 5.86
N SER A 205 -9.51 -1.19 6.95
CA SER A 205 -9.50 -0.45 8.22
C SER A 205 -8.07 -0.35 8.75
N LYS A 206 -7.82 0.60 9.65
CA LYS A 206 -6.49 0.73 10.29
C LYS A 206 -6.19 -0.45 11.20
N GLU A 207 -7.19 -0.97 11.90
CA GLU A 207 -7.10 -2.18 12.73
C GLU A 207 -6.78 -3.39 11.86
N GLY A 208 -7.52 -3.58 10.76
CA GLY A 208 -7.26 -4.66 9.81
C GLY A 208 -5.88 -4.54 9.15
N LEU A 209 -5.39 -3.31 8.92
CA LEU A 209 -4.03 -3.10 8.43
C LEU A 209 -3.02 -3.61 9.46
N PHE A 210 -3.12 -3.16 10.71
CA PHE A 210 -2.21 -3.56 11.78
C PHE A 210 -2.25 -5.07 12.06
N GLU A 211 -3.43 -5.68 12.12
CA GLU A 211 -3.59 -7.13 12.26
C GLU A 211 -2.97 -7.91 11.08
N SER A 212 -2.94 -7.33 9.88
CA SER A 212 -2.37 -7.99 8.70
C SER A 212 -0.84 -7.93 8.66
N ILE A 213 -0.20 -6.95 9.32
CA ILE A 213 1.26 -6.77 9.24
C ILE A 213 1.94 -7.99 9.85
N SER A 214 2.75 -8.65 9.03
CA SER A 214 3.53 -9.84 9.42
C SER A 214 5.03 -9.58 9.43
N GLU A 215 5.50 -8.66 8.59
CA GLU A 215 6.91 -8.34 8.42
C GLU A 215 7.09 -6.88 8.06
N ILE A 216 8.19 -6.27 8.54
CA ILE A 216 8.60 -4.91 8.23
C ILE A 216 10.08 -4.94 7.81
N HIS A 217 10.38 -4.38 6.64
CA HIS A 217 11.71 -4.41 6.04
C HIS A 217 12.19 -3.00 5.71
N TYR A 218 13.29 -2.59 6.32
CA TYR A 218 14.05 -1.42 5.89
C TYR A 218 15.04 -1.88 4.82
N VAL A 219 14.89 -1.33 3.62
CA VAL A 219 15.73 -1.68 2.47
C VAL A 219 16.80 -0.59 2.33
N ASP A 220 18.06 -1.01 2.34
CA ASP A 220 19.26 -0.18 2.13
C ASP A 220 19.76 -0.33 0.69
#